data_AF-A0AAD5X9W6-F1
#
_entry.id   AF-A0AAD5X9W6-F1
#
_cell.length_a   1.000
_cell.length_b   1.000
_cell.length_c   1.000
_cell.angle_alpha   90.00
_cell.angle_beta   90.00
_cell.angle_gamma   90.00
#
_symmetry.space_group_name_H-M   'P 1'
#
loop_
_entity.id
_entity.type
_entity.pdbx_description
1 polymer ?
#
loop_
_entity_poly.entity_id
_entity_poly.type
_entity_poly.pdbx_seq_one_letter_code
_entity_poly.pdbx_strand_id
1 'polypeptide(L)'
;MGEGIANLFMRPYNFKVWATPTVEMQCAWLGERVAKPDVKTIMTNVIHNKVAGNWGPNATFRFPTNGGTHGIWKAVAANIPSSRFILSTKVVSVNHEEKCALLSNGTIMHYDELISTMPIDDLSHILQPPLPEITRHAKGLDYSTTHVIGIGVRGERPERIGDTCWLYFPESDCPFYRATVFSNYSPNNTPPQNAKLSTIRLANGQITDSEAKEGPYWSLMFEVSQSRHKPVDEGTIVEETIQGALNTKLLEVS
;
A
#
# COMPACT_ATOMS: atom_id res chain seq x y z
N MET A 1 -19.13 -18.81 1.27
CA MET A 1 -17.84 -19.54 1.12
C MET A 1 -17.78 -20.64 2.15
N GLY A 2 -17.09 -21.75 1.85
CA GLY A 2 -16.89 -22.86 2.79
C GLY A 2 -15.56 -22.78 3.54
N GLU A 3 -15.40 -23.64 4.54
CA GLU A 3 -14.25 -23.65 5.45
C GLU A 3 -12.90 -23.89 4.74
N GLY A 4 -12.85 -24.75 3.72
CA GLY A 4 -11.61 -25.01 2.97
C GLY A 4 -11.01 -23.75 2.35
N ILE A 5 -11.80 -23.00 1.56
CA ILE A 5 -11.36 -21.73 0.95
C ILE A 5 -11.06 -20.69 2.04
N ALA A 6 -11.84 -20.68 3.12
CA ALA A 6 -11.62 -19.77 4.22
C ALA A 6 -10.24 -19.99 4.88
N ASN A 7 -9.84 -21.24 5.10
CA ASN A 7 -8.57 -21.61 5.72
C ASN A 7 -7.38 -21.45 4.78
N LEU A 8 -7.54 -21.76 3.49
CA LEU A 8 -6.44 -21.68 2.52
C LEU A 8 -6.11 -20.24 2.10
N PHE A 9 -7.12 -19.36 2.03
CA PHE A 9 -6.94 -18.01 1.51
C PHE A 9 -7.50 -16.94 2.43
N MET A 10 -8.82 -16.93 2.67
CA MET A 10 -9.48 -15.73 3.21
C MET A 10 -9.00 -15.35 4.61
N ARG A 11 -8.93 -16.30 5.55
CA ARG A 11 -8.49 -16.06 6.94
C ARG A 11 -7.02 -15.62 7.01
N PRO A 12 -6.05 -16.38 6.48
CA PRO A 12 -4.65 -15.99 6.59
C PRO A 12 -4.31 -14.73 5.79
N TYR A 13 -4.88 -14.57 4.57
CA TYR A 13 -4.68 -13.38 3.76
C TYR A 13 -5.22 -12.11 4.43
N ASN A 14 -6.48 -12.12 4.90
CA ASN A 14 -7.06 -10.93 5.52
C ASN A 14 -6.36 -10.55 6.83
N PHE A 15 -5.86 -11.52 7.60
CA PHE A 15 -5.00 -11.19 8.75
C PHE A 15 -3.71 -10.48 8.31
N LYS A 16 -3.04 -10.95 7.24
CA LYS A 16 -1.86 -10.27 6.69
C LYS A 16 -2.18 -8.89 6.12
N VAL A 17 -3.37 -8.65 5.57
CA VAL A 17 -3.78 -7.33 5.07
C VAL A 17 -4.10 -6.37 6.22
N TRP A 18 -5.03 -6.76 7.08
CA TRP A 18 -5.62 -5.86 8.08
C TRP A 18 -4.87 -5.82 9.41
N ALA A 19 -3.86 -6.69 9.58
CA ALA A 19 -3.16 -6.88 10.85
C ALA A 19 -4.13 -7.13 12.02
N THR A 20 -5.31 -7.69 11.75
CA THR A 20 -6.39 -7.84 12.74
C THR A 20 -7.11 -9.16 12.46
N PRO A 21 -7.43 -9.97 13.48
CA PRO A 21 -8.17 -11.20 13.29
C PRO A 21 -9.53 -10.95 12.62
N THR A 22 -9.88 -11.76 11.63
CA THR A 22 -11.16 -11.59 10.88
C THR A 22 -12.41 -11.65 11.76
N VAL A 23 -12.33 -12.28 12.93
CA VAL A 23 -13.42 -12.37 13.92
C VAL A 23 -13.64 -11.06 14.70
N GLU A 24 -12.68 -10.14 14.67
CA GLU A 24 -12.76 -8.82 15.30
C GLU A 24 -13.23 -7.73 14.31
N MET A 25 -13.47 -8.09 13.04
CA MET A 25 -13.87 -7.15 11.99
C MET A 25 -15.35 -7.32 11.65
N GLN A 26 -16.08 -6.20 11.55
CA GLN A 26 -17.41 -6.20 10.94
C GLN A 26 -17.35 -6.51 9.44
N CYS A 27 -18.46 -6.95 8.84
CA CYS A 27 -18.53 -7.35 7.42
C CYS A 27 -19.46 -6.50 6.54
N ALA A 28 -20.15 -5.50 7.10
CA ALA A 28 -21.03 -4.58 6.36
C ALA A 28 -20.28 -3.79 5.27
N TRP A 29 -18.97 -3.53 5.44
CA TRP A 29 -18.14 -2.84 4.44
C TRP A 29 -17.85 -3.69 3.18
N LEU A 30 -18.08 -5.01 3.23
CA LEU A 30 -17.73 -5.91 2.14
C LEU A 30 -18.57 -5.66 0.88
N GLY A 31 -19.77 -5.07 1.00
CA GLY A 31 -20.61 -4.59 -0.12
C GLY A 31 -20.48 -5.42 -1.40
N GLU A 32 -20.01 -4.80 -2.47
CA GLU A 32 -19.72 -5.42 -3.79
C GLU A 32 -18.27 -5.93 -3.94
N ARG A 33 -17.42 -5.79 -2.92
CA ARG A 33 -15.97 -6.07 -3.01
C ARG A 33 -15.63 -7.56 -2.97
N VAL A 34 -16.53 -8.40 -2.47
CA VAL A 34 -16.32 -9.86 -2.41
C VAL A 34 -17.19 -10.56 -3.43
N ALA A 35 -16.55 -11.26 -4.37
CA ALA A 35 -17.24 -12.09 -5.33
C ALA A 35 -18.10 -13.16 -4.63
N LYS A 36 -19.37 -13.24 -5.00
CA LYS A 36 -20.24 -14.33 -4.55
C LYS A 36 -19.84 -15.62 -5.27
N PRO A 37 -19.48 -16.70 -4.57
CA PRO A 37 -19.06 -17.93 -5.21
C PRO A 37 -20.28 -18.61 -5.89
N ASP A 38 -20.16 -18.90 -7.18
CA ASP A 38 -21.07 -19.83 -7.87
C ASP A 38 -20.45 -21.23 -7.91
N VAL A 39 -21.02 -22.14 -7.11
CA VAL A 39 -20.48 -23.50 -6.94
C VAL A 39 -20.43 -24.26 -8.26
N LYS A 40 -21.44 -24.07 -9.13
CA LYS A 40 -21.49 -24.77 -10.42
C LYS A 40 -20.35 -24.34 -11.33
N THR A 41 -20.09 -23.04 -11.44
CA THR A 41 -18.96 -22.50 -12.19
C THR A 41 -17.63 -22.96 -11.62
N ILE A 42 -17.47 -22.93 -10.29
CA ILE A 42 -16.24 -23.40 -9.62
C ILE A 42 -15.98 -24.87 -9.96
N MET A 43 -16.98 -25.75 -9.80
CA MET A 43 -16.84 -27.18 -10.10
C MET A 43 -16.53 -27.42 -11.58
N THR A 44 -17.19 -26.70 -12.48
CA THR A 44 -16.94 -26.78 -13.93
C THR A 44 -15.48 -26.41 -14.24
N ASN A 45 -14.99 -25.32 -13.66
CA ASN A 45 -13.62 -24.87 -13.86
C ASN A 45 -12.59 -25.88 -13.33
N VAL A 46 -12.85 -26.49 -12.16
CA VAL A 46 -11.98 -27.53 -11.59
C VAL A 46 -11.96 -28.77 -12.49
N ILE A 47 -13.12 -29.29 -12.90
CA ILE A 47 -13.22 -30.50 -13.74
C ILE A 47 -12.51 -30.31 -15.09
N HIS A 48 -12.64 -29.13 -15.68
CA HIS A 48 -12.05 -28.83 -16.99
C HIS A 48 -10.67 -28.19 -16.93
N ASN A 49 -10.06 -28.07 -15.74
CA ASN A 49 -8.81 -27.35 -15.51
C ASN A 49 -8.79 -25.96 -16.17
N LYS A 50 -9.92 -25.25 -16.07
CA LYS A 50 -10.14 -23.95 -16.71
C LYS A 50 -9.88 -22.83 -15.70
N VAL A 51 -8.97 -21.93 -16.05
CA VAL A 51 -8.75 -20.69 -15.30
C VAL A 51 -9.89 -19.72 -15.57
N ALA A 52 -10.48 -19.16 -14.52
CA ALA A 52 -11.48 -18.11 -14.65
C ALA A 52 -10.82 -16.80 -15.15
N GLY A 53 -11.53 -16.03 -15.98
CA GLY A 53 -11.03 -14.74 -16.44
C GLY A 53 -10.97 -13.69 -15.32
N ASN A 54 -10.34 -12.55 -15.61
CA ASN A 54 -10.27 -11.42 -14.68
C ASN A 54 -11.68 -10.94 -14.31
N TRP A 55 -11.90 -10.69 -13.02
CA TRP A 55 -13.17 -10.23 -12.47
C TRP A 55 -12.96 -8.96 -11.62
N GLY A 56 -13.98 -8.10 -11.61
CA GLY A 56 -14.05 -6.93 -10.74
C GLY A 56 -14.00 -5.61 -11.49
N PRO A 57 -14.32 -4.50 -10.82
CA PRO A 57 -14.37 -3.16 -11.43
C PRO A 57 -13.00 -2.67 -11.93
N ASN A 58 -11.93 -3.33 -11.49
CA ASN A 58 -10.55 -3.01 -11.84
C ASN A 58 -9.95 -3.98 -12.87
N ALA A 59 -10.78 -4.75 -13.59
CA ALA A 59 -10.32 -5.68 -14.63
C ALA A 59 -9.49 -4.98 -15.72
N THR A 60 -9.75 -3.69 -15.94
CA THR A 60 -8.86 -2.76 -16.64
C THR A 60 -8.74 -1.48 -15.82
N PHE A 61 -7.54 -0.91 -15.75
CA PHE A 61 -7.29 0.37 -15.10
C PHE A 61 -6.28 1.18 -15.90
N ARG A 62 -6.23 2.50 -15.65
CA ARG A 62 -5.24 3.40 -16.25
C ARG A 62 -4.21 3.80 -15.21
N PHE A 63 -2.95 3.85 -15.61
CA PHE A 63 -1.87 4.35 -14.78
C PHE A 63 -1.13 5.48 -15.52
N PRO A 64 -0.72 6.57 -14.83
CA PRO A 64 0.00 7.66 -15.48
C PRO A 64 1.34 7.18 -16.06
N THR A 65 1.62 7.58 -17.30
CA THR A 65 2.92 7.29 -17.93
C THR A 65 4.08 7.92 -17.15
N ASN A 66 3.88 9.06 -16.47
CA ASN A 66 4.92 9.77 -15.74
C ASN A 66 4.45 10.16 -14.33
N GLY A 67 5.38 10.16 -13.37
CA GLY A 67 5.15 10.67 -12.01
C GLY A 67 4.33 9.76 -11.09
N GLY A 68 4.00 8.54 -11.54
CA GLY A 68 3.18 7.59 -10.80
C GLY A 68 1.81 8.15 -10.42
N THR A 69 1.15 7.55 -9.43
CA THR A 69 -0.14 8.03 -8.91
C THR A 69 -0.08 9.48 -8.42
N HIS A 70 1.07 9.92 -7.88
CA HIS A 70 1.29 11.30 -7.44
C HIS A 70 1.18 12.33 -8.57
N GLY A 71 1.52 11.94 -9.80
CA GLY A 71 1.40 12.80 -10.97
C GLY A 71 -0.02 13.33 -11.19
N ILE A 72 -1.05 12.53 -10.84
CA ILE A 72 -2.46 12.92 -10.92
C ILE A 72 -2.73 14.09 -9.96
N TRP A 73 -2.31 13.96 -8.70
CA TRP A 73 -2.56 14.98 -7.68
C TRP A 73 -1.76 16.25 -7.91
N LYS A 74 -0.53 16.15 -8.44
CA LYS A 74 0.22 17.31 -8.92
C LYS A 74 -0.50 18.05 -10.04
N ALA A 75 -1.05 17.31 -11.02
CA ALA A 75 -1.81 17.92 -12.12
C ALA A 75 -3.09 18.60 -11.62
N VAL A 76 -3.82 17.97 -10.69
CA VAL A 76 -5.01 18.59 -10.06
C VAL A 76 -4.60 19.85 -9.28
N ALA A 77 -3.57 19.77 -8.44
CA ALA A 77 -3.10 20.91 -7.65
C ALA A 77 -2.62 22.09 -8.51
N ALA A 78 -2.06 21.83 -9.69
CA ALA A 78 -1.66 22.86 -10.64
C ALA A 78 -2.82 23.70 -11.20
N ASN A 79 -4.07 23.20 -11.10
CA ASN A 79 -5.27 23.94 -11.47
C ASN A 79 -5.80 24.85 -10.34
N ILE A 80 -5.15 24.84 -9.17
CA ILE A 80 -5.52 25.65 -8.01
C ILE A 80 -4.43 26.72 -7.83
N PRO A 81 -4.79 28.00 -7.57
CA PRO A 81 -3.80 29.05 -7.35
C PRO A 81 -2.82 28.67 -6.23
N SER A 82 -1.52 28.83 -6.48
CA SER A 82 -0.46 28.47 -5.52
C SER A 82 -0.60 29.17 -4.16
N SER A 83 -1.20 30.37 -4.14
CA SER A 83 -1.53 31.14 -2.93
C SER A 83 -2.53 30.44 -2.00
N ARG A 84 -3.24 29.40 -2.47
CA ARG A 84 -4.13 28.56 -1.66
C ARG A 84 -3.39 27.44 -0.94
N PHE A 85 -2.11 27.21 -1.23
CA PHE A 85 -1.29 26.19 -0.59
C PHE A 85 -0.33 26.83 0.42
N ILE A 86 -0.51 26.50 1.69
CA ILE A 86 0.43 26.86 2.76
C ILE A 86 1.17 25.58 3.15
N LEU A 87 2.26 25.29 2.45
CA LEU A 87 3.07 24.09 2.67
C LEU A 87 4.09 24.29 3.81
N SER A 88 4.71 23.20 4.25
CA SER A 88 5.69 23.19 5.35
C SER A 88 5.18 23.86 6.63
N THR A 89 3.87 23.86 6.82
CA THR A 89 3.19 24.56 7.91
C THR A 89 2.14 23.64 8.50
N LYS A 90 2.29 23.31 9.78
CA LYS A 90 1.40 22.40 10.50
C LYS A 90 0.28 23.21 11.17
N VAL A 91 -0.93 22.68 11.17
CA VAL A 91 -2.01 23.17 12.05
C VAL A 91 -1.73 22.66 13.46
N VAL A 92 -1.52 23.57 14.40
CA VAL A 92 -1.12 23.28 15.79
C VAL A 92 -2.34 23.17 16.70
N SER A 93 -3.32 24.05 16.52
CA SER A 93 -4.59 23.99 17.22
C SER A 93 -5.73 24.53 16.38
N VAL A 94 -6.95 24.09 16.68
CA VAL A 94 -8.18 24.55 16.04
C VAL A 94 -9.13 24.98 17.13
N ASN A 95 -9.37 26.28 17.26
CA ASN A 95 -10.46 26.78 18.08
C ASN A 95 -11.78 26.69 17.29
N HIS A 96 -12.68 25.78 17.68
CA HIS A 96 -13.94 25.56 16.96
C HIS A 96 -15.06 26.51 17.39
N GLU A 97 -14.96 27.11 18.59
CA GLU A 97 -15.90 28.13 19.06
C GLU A 97 -15.60 29.49 18.42
N GLU A 98 -14.33 29.89 18.42
CA GLU A 98 -13.84 31.14 17.80
C GLU A 98 -13.60 31.01 16.29
N LYS A 99 -13.84 29.82 15.74
CA LYS A 99 -13.63 29.44 14.34
C LYS A 99 -12.29 29.90 13.77
N CYS A 100 -11.20 29.51 14.43
CA CYS A 100 -9.85 29.81 13.97
C CYS A 100 -8.87 28.66 14.15
N ALA A 101 -7.81 28.63 13.36
CA ALA A 101 -6.74 27.64 13.42
C ALA A 101 -5.39 28.35 13.63
N LEU A 102 -4.62 27.89 14.63
CA LEU A 102 -3.25 28.33 14.86
C LEU A 102 -2.30 27.46 14.04
N LEU A 103 -1.46 28.11 13.23
CA LEU A 103 -0.44 27.46 12.44
C LEU A 103 0.91 27.43 13.18
N SER A 104 1.80 26.53 12.77
CA SER A 104 3.12 26.35 13.39
C SER A 104 4.05 27.55 13.23
N ASN A 105 3.75 28.47 12.32
CA ASN A 105 4.47 29.73 12.13
C ASN A 105 3.88 30.90 12.96
N GLY A 106 2.89 30.63 13.82
CA GLY A 106 2.21 31.63 14.64
C GLY A 106 1.03 32.34 13.96
N THR A 107 0.76 32.05 12.69
CA THR A 107 -0.38 32.63 11.97
C THR A 107 -1.69 32.08 12.53
N ILE A 108 -2.68 32.96 12.74
CA ILE A 108 -4.05 32.59 13.07
C ILE A 108 -4.89 32.73 11.81
N MET A 109 -5.52 31.63 11.39
CA MET A 109 -6.43 31.60 10.25
C MET A 109 -7.87 31.47 10.71
N HIS A 110 -8.70 32.48 10.44
CA HIS A 110 -10.13 32.41 10.68
C HIS A 110 -10.86 31.71 9.53
N TYR A 111 -11.94 31.01 9.85
CA TYR A 111 -12.76 30.30 8.87
C TYR A 111 -14.25 30.46 9.20
N ASP A 112 -15.11 30.36 8.18
CA ASP A 112 -16.55 30.22 8.40
C ASP A 112 -16.92 28.76 8.60
N GLU A 113 -16.33 27.89 7.77
CA GLU A 113 -16.51 26.44 7.76
C GLU A 113 -15.15 25.76 7.68
N LEU A 114 -15.01 24.63 8.38
CA LEU A 114 -13.78 23.84 8.42
C LEU A 114 -13.99 22.50 7.73
N ILE A 115 -13.27 22.27 6.64
CA ILE A 115 -13.12 20.95 6.03
C ILE A 115 -11.77 20.40 6.45
N SER A 116 -11.78 19.45 7.39
CA SER A 116 -10.58 18.76 7.82
C SER A 116 -10.49 17.37 7.18
N THR A 117 -9.32 17.06 6.61
CA THR A 117 -9.00 15.76 6.02
C THR A 117 -7.89 15.03 6.79
N MET A 118 -7.47 15.56 7.94
CA MET A 118 -6.51 14.88 8.80
C MET A 118 -7.18 13.73 9.56
N PRO A 119 -6.40 12.77 10.11
CA PRO A 119 -6.96 11.73 10.98
C PRO A 119 -7.78 12.33 12.12
N ILE A 120 -8.94 11.74 12.41
CA ILE A 120 -9.90 12.30 13.38
C ILE A 120 -9.38 12.25 14.81
N ASP A 121 -8.55 11.26 15.12
CA ASP A 121 -7.78 11.15 16.36
C ASP A 121 -6.80 12.32 16.50
N ASP A 122 -5.99 12.60 15.47
CA ASP A 122 -5.10 13.76 15.46
C ASP A 122 -5.88 15.08 15.61
N LEU A 123 -6.98 15.24 14.87
CA LEU A 123 -7.83 16.42 14.98
C LEU A 123 -8.37 16.58 16.41
N SER A 124 -8.85 15.49 17.01
CA SER A 124 -9.42 15.51 18.36
C SER A 124 -8.43 15.99 19.42
N HIS A 125 -7.12 15.81 19.20
CA HIS A 125 -6.07 16.25 20.11
C HIS A 125 -5.74 17.73 20.00
N ILE A 126 -6.03 18.37 18.87
CA ILE A 126 -5.69 19.77 18.61
C ILE A 126 -6.90 20.72 18.70
N LEU A 127 -8.10 20.19 18.90
CA LEU A 127 -9.33 20.99 19.11
C LEU A 127 -9.30 21.77 20.42
N GLN A 128 -9.78 23.01 20.37
CA GLN A 128 -9.92 23.93 21.48
C GLN A 128 -11.32 24.60 21.46
N PRO A 129 -12.03 24.69 22.59
CA PRO A 129 -11.83 23.84 23.77
C PRO A 129 -11.94 22.35 23.41
N PRO A 130 -11.30 21.44 24.19
CA PRO A 130 -11.40 20.01 23.93
C PRO A 130 -12.85 19.51 23.90
N LEU A 131 -13.13 18.51 23.06
CA LEU A 131 -14.43 17.85 22.98
C LEU A 131 -14.29 16.40 23.47
N PRO A 132 -14.55 16.12 24.77
CA PRO A 132 -14.23 14.83 25.39
C PRO A 132 -14.91 13.64 24.71
N GLU A 133 -16.14 13.81 24.24
CA GLU A 133 -16.88 12.76 23.52
C GLU A 133 -16.20 12.37 22.20
N ILE A 134 -15.71 13.36 21.44
CA ILE A 134 -14.98 13.10 20.19
C ILE A 134 -13.68 12.38 20.50
N THR A 135 -12.90 12.87 21.48
CA THR A 135 -11.64 12.21 21.88
C THR A 135 -11.88 10.78 22.36
N ARG A 136 -12.96 10.53 23.12
CA ARG A 136 -13.34 9.20 23.59
C ARG A 136 -13.66 8.26 22.44
N HIS A 137 -14.43 8.72 21.46
CA HIS A 137 -14.78 7.93 20.28
C HIS A 137 -13.58 7.69 19.36
N ALA A 138 -12.75 8.72 19.13
CA ALA A 138 -11.56 8.61 18.30
C ALA A 138 -10.54 7.60 18.87
N LYS A 139 -10.37 7.56 20.20
CA LYS A 139 -9.55 6.54 20.88
C LYS A 139 -10.04 5.10 20.71
N GLY A 140 -11.32 4.91 20.37
CA GLY A 140 -11.90 3.59 20.11
C GLY A 140 -11.74 3.13 18.67
N LEU A 141 -11.15 3.94 17.79
CA LEU A 141 -10.87 3.56 16.40
C LEU A 141 -9.57 2.76 16.34
N ASP A 142 -9.63 1.61 15.65
CA ASP A 142 -8.44 0.83 15.31
C ASP A 142 -7.96 1.19 13.89
N TYR A 143 -6.64 1.15 13.70
CA TYR A 143 -5.99 1.30 12.40
C TYR A 143 -4.77 0.38 12.32
N SER A 144 -4.26 0.18 11.10
CA SER A 144 -3.02 -0.56 10.85
C SER A 144 -2.00 0.34 10.15
N THR A 145 -0.75 0.27 10.57
CA THR A 145 0.38 0.86 9.84
C THR A 145 0.69 0.02 8.61
N THR A 146 1.05 0.65 7.50
CA THR A 146 1.52 -0.05 6.29
C THR A 146 2.95 0.37 5.99
N HIS A 147 3.83 -0.63 5.94
CA HIS A 147 5.19 -0.48 5.44
C HIS A 147 5.21 -0.74 3.94
N VAL A 148 5.79 0.19 3.18
CA VAL A 148 5.95 0.08 1.73
C VAL A 148 7.43 -0.13 1.42
N ILE A 149 7.76 -1.30 0.88
CA ILE A 149 9.14 -1.67 0.56
C ILE A 149 9.28 -1.70 -0.96
N GLY A 150 10.15 -0.85 -1.50
CA GLY A 150 10.49 -0.83 -2.92
C GLY A 150 11.81 -1.55 -3.18
N ILE A 151 11.80 -2.52 -4.09
CA ILE A 151 13.00 -3.23 -4.53
C ILE A 151 13.19 -2.99 -6.02
N GLY A 152 14.27 -2.30 -6.37
CA GLY A 152 14.74 -2.17 -7.75
C GLY A 152 15.69 -3.31 -8.10
N VAL A 153 15.50 -3.93 -9.25
CA VAL A 153 16.25 -5.10 -9.69
C VAL A 153 16.87 -4.80 -11.05
N ARG A 154 18.17 -5.09 -11.20
CA ARG A 154 18.85 -5.05 -12.50
C ARG A 154 18.55 -6.34 -13.27
N GLY A 155 18.36 -6.20 -14.58
CA GLY A 155 18.09 -7.29 -15.50
C GLY A 155 16.72 -7.13 -16.15
N GLU A 156 16.42 -8.04 -17.06
CA GLU A 156 15.08 -8.14 -17.63
C GLU A 156 14.11 -8.74 -16.61
N ARG A 157 12.86 -8.28 -16.68
CA ARG A 157 11.78 -8.86 -15.88
C ARG A 157 11.60 -10.33 -16.29
N PRO A 158 11.61 -11.30 -15.35
CA PRO A 158 11.46 -12.71 -15.70
C PRO A 158 10.13 -13.03 -16.38
N GLU A 159 10.14 -13.99 -17.32
CA GLU A 159 8.94 -14.40 -18.07
C GLU A 159 7.82 -14.89 -17.16
N ARG A 160 8.16 -15.62 -16.08
CA ARG A 160 7.20 -16.10 -15.06
C ARG A 160 6.40 -15.00 -14.37
N ILE A 161 6.92 -13.77 -14.33
CA ILE A 161 6.21 -12.61 -13.77
C ILE A 161 5.24 -12.04 -14.80
N GLY A 162 5.62 -12.06 -16.08
CA GLY A 162 4.74 -11.67 -17.19
C GLY A 162 4.11 -10.28 -17.01
N ASP A 163 2.86 -10.16 -17.45
CA ASP A 163 2.04 -8.94 -17.37
C ASP A 163 1.34 -8.75 -16.01
N THR A 164 1.73 -9.53 -15.00
CA THR A 164 1.13 -9.47 -13.66
C THR A 164 1.17 -8.05 -13.11
N CYS A 165 0.02 -7.58 -12.61
CA CYS A 165 -0.09 -6.26 -11.99
C CYS A 165 0.26 -6.34 -10.50
N TRP A 166 -0.54 -7.09 -9.74
CA TRP A 166 -0.34 -7.34 -8.31
C TRP A 166 -0.59 -8.80 -7.97
N LEU A 167 0.02 -9.25 -6.88
CA LEU A 167 -0.05 -10.62 -6.37
C LEU A 167 -0.48 -10.62 -4.91
N TYR A 168 -1.16 -11.68 -4.49
CA TYR A 168 -1.67 -11.88 -3.15
C TYR A 168 -1.02 -13.08 -2.49
N PHE A 169 -0.59 -12.92 -1.23
CA PHE A 169 0.19 -13.93 -0.52
C PHE A 169 -0.48 -14.32 0.80
N PRO A 170 -1.33 -15.36 0.81
CA PRO A 170 -1.94 -15.85 2.05
C PRO A 170 -0.94 -16.58 2.96
N GLU A 171 0.08 -17.22 2.39
CA GLU A 171 1.03 -18.06 3.10
C GLU A 171 1.97 -17.26 4.02
N SER A 172 2.53 -17.94 5.01
CA SER A 172 3.39 -17.36 6.05
C SER A 172 4.88 -17.37 5.71
N ASP A 173 5.25 -17.80 4.51
CA ASP A 173 6.63 -17.84 4.00
C ASP A 173 7.15 -16.46 3.54
N CYS A 174 6.31 -15.43 3.59
CA CYS A 174 6.65 -14.04 3.30
C CYS A 174 5.88 -13.07 4.21
N PRO A 175 6.48 -11.91 4.56
CA PRO A 175 5.83 -10.96 5.48
C PRO A 175 4.75 -10.10 4.81
N PHE A 176 4.88 -9.87 3.50
CA PHE A 176 3.99 -9.01 2.73
C PHE A 176 2.68 -9.70 2.36
N TYR A 177 1.58 -8.97 2.38
CA TYR A 177 0.29 -9.46 1.90
C TYR A 177 0.13 -9.23 0.39
N ARG A 178 0.80 -8.20 -0.15
CA ARG A 178 0.73 -7.83 -1.57
C ARG A 178 2.10 -7.46 -2.11
N ALA A 179 2.37 -7.89 -3.33
CA ALA A 179 3.46 -7.40 -4.16
C ALA A 179 2.88 -6.83 -5.46
N THR A 180 3.44 -5.73 -5.94
CA THR A 180 3.09 -5.08 -7.20
C THR A 180 4.32 -5.04 -8.09
N VAL A 181 4.20 -5.48 -9.34
CA VAL A 181 5.27 -5.35 -10.33
C VAL A 181 5.20 -3.93 -10.90
N PHE A 182 5.74 -2.98 -10.13
CA PHE A 182 5.48 -1.57 -10.37
C PHE A 182 6.05 -1.05 -11.69
N SER A 183 7.08 -1.71 -12.22
CA SER A 183 7.62 -1.46 -13.57
C SER A 183 6.66 -1.86 -14.70
N ASN A 184 5.65 -2.71 -14.44
CA ASN A 184 4.65 -3.07 -15.45
C ASN A 184 3.65 -1.95 -15.70
N TYR A 185 3.50 -1.00 -14.76
CA TYR A 185 2.50 0.04 -14.85
C TYR A 185 2.94 1.19 -15.77
N SER A 186 4.23 1.47 -15.83
CA SER A 186 4.82 2.42 -16.76
C SER A 186 6.32 2.14 -16.91
N PRO A 187 6.88 2.23 -18.14
CA PRO A 187 8.32 2.13 -18.35
C PRO A 187 9.11 3.23 -17.62
N ASN A 188 8.47 4.35 -17.28
CA ASN A 188 9.11 5.48 -16.60
C ASN A 188 9.05 5.38 -15.06
N ASN A 189 8.55 4.26 -14.52
CA ASN A 189 8.65 3.96 -13.09
C ASN A 189 10.04 3.39 -12.71
N THR A 190 10.89 3.12 -13.70
CA THR A 190 12.27 2.65 -13.53
C THR A 190 13.24 3.53 -14.32
N PRO A 191 14.54 3.53 -13.98
CA PRO A 191 15.55 4.22 -14.77
C PRO A 191 15.60 3.71 -16.22
N PRO A 192 16.03 4.55 -17.18
CA PRO A 192 16.26 4.09 -18.56
C PRO A 192 17.38 3.05 -18.60
N GLN A 193 17.38 2.21 -19.64
CA GLN A 193 18.33 1.10 -19.78
C GLN A 193 19.80 1.53 -19.73
N ASN A 194 20.14 2.69 -20.28
CA ASN A 194 21.51 3.23 -20.30
C ASN A 194 21.93 3.88 -18.97
N ALA A 195 21.04 3.97 -17.97
CA ALA A 195 21.41 4.48 -16.66
C ALA A 195 22.37 3.51 -15.98
N LYS A 196 23.52 4.01 -15.50
CA LYS A 196 24.52 3.22 -14.79
C LYS A 196 24.31 3.32 -13.30
N LEU A 197 24.04 2.19 -12.64
CA LEU A 197 23.87 2.09 -11.19
C LEU A 197 24.82 1.02 -10.66
N SER A 198 25.37 1.21 -9.46
CA SER A 198 26.08 0.12 -8.75
C SER A 198 25.08 -0.84 -8.13
N THR A 199 25.40 -2.13 -8.11
CA THR A 199 24.59 -3.11 -7.36
C THR A 199 24.88 -2.91 -5.87
N ILE A 200 23.84 -2.70 -5.07
CA ILE A 200 23.94 -2.53 -3.62
C ILE A 200 24.25 -3.88 -2.96
N ARG A 201 23.53 -4.92 -3.38
CA ARG A 201 23.62 -6.29 -2.88
C ARG A 201 22.93 -7.26 -3.83
N LEU A 202 23.23 -8.54 -3.67
CA LEU A 202 22.47 -9.63 -4.25
C LEU A 202 21.25 -9.96 -3.38
N ALA A 203 20.26 -10.65 -3.98
CA ALA A 203 19.04 -11.04 -3.28
C ALA A 203 19.33 -12.00 -2.10
N ASN A 204 20.39 -12.81 -2.18
CA ASN A 204 20.83 -13.69 -1.09
C ASN A 204 21.51 -12.97 0.09
N GLY A 205 21.61 -11.64 0.06
CA GLY A 205 22.22 -10.84 1.14
C GLY A 205 23.69 -10.52 0.98
N GLN A 206 24.37 -11.06 -0.03
CA GLN A 206 25.76 -10.70 -0.29
C GLN A 206 25.85 -9.24 -0.75
N ILE A 207 26.53 -8.40 0.05
CA ILE A 207 26.87 -7.03 -0.33
C ILE A 207 27.92 -7.08 -1.44
N THR A 208 27.76 -6.23 -2.44
CA THR A 208 28.67 -6.18 -3.58
C THR A 208 29.28 -4.79 -3.70
N ASP A 209 30.60 -4.69 -3.83
CA ASP A 209 31.25 -3.48 -4.29
C ASP A 209 31.45 -3.57 -5.81
N SER A 210 30.37 -3.37 -6.54
CA SER A 210 30.37 -3.51 -8.00
C SER A 210 30.41 -2.14 -8.68
N GLU A 211 31.21 -2.06 -9.75
CA GLU A 211 31.18 -0.91 -10.65
C GLU A 211 29.76 -0.67 -11.19
N ALA A 212 29.45 0.59 -11.47
CA ALA A 212 28.15 0.96 -12.00
C ALA A 212 27.93 0.36 -13.39
N LYS A 213 26.90 -0.48 -13.52
CA LYS A 213 26.51 -1.15 -14.77
C LYS A 213 25.21 -0.57 -15.30
N GLU A 214 25.00 -0.73 -16.60
CA GLU A 214 23.73 -0.39 -17.24
C GLU A 214 22.63 -1.39 -16.85
N GLY A 215 21.38 -1.05 -17.19
CA GLY A 215 20.22 -1.89 -16.98
C GLY A 215 20.10 -3.02 -18.02
N PRO A 216 18.87 -3.46 -18.37
CA PRO A 216 17.57 -2.90 -17.97
C PRO A 216 17.28 -3.04 -16.47
N TYR A 217 16.21 -2.38 -16.02
CA TYR A 217 15.76 -2.40 -14.64
C TYR A 217 14.27 -2.73 -14.57
N TRP A 218 13.86 -3.42 -13.53
CA TRP A 218 12.46 -3.63 -13.18
C TRP A 218 12.28 -3.43 -11.66
N SER A 219 11.03 -3.31 -11.20
CA SER A 219 10.75 -2.97 -9.81
C SER A 219 9.58 -3.73 -9.23
N LEU A 220 9.74 -4.06 -7.94
CA LEU A 220 8.72 -4.65 -7.09
C LEU A 220 8.42 -3.69 -5.95
N MET A 221 7.13 -3.53 -5.64
CA MET A 221 6.65 -2.77 -4.48
C MET A 221 5.85 -3.71 -3.59
N PHE A 222 6.25 -3.84 -2.34
CA PHE A 222 5.65 -4.73 -1.36
C PHE A 222 4.95 -3.94 -0.27
N GLU A 223 3.89 -4.54 0.28
CA GLU A 223 3.13 -3.96 1.39
C GLU A 223 3.04 -4.96 2.55
N VAL A 224 3.45 -4.50 3.74
CA VAL A 224 3.40 -5.26 5.00
C VAL A 224 2.59 -4.44 6.01
N SER A 225 1.54 -5.02 6.60
CA SER A 225 0.77 -4.35 7.64
C SER A 225 1.33 -4.62 9.03
N GLN A 226 1.12 -3.67 9.94
CA GLN A 226 1.50 -3.74 11.35
C GLN A 226 0.34 -3.26 12.23
N SER A 227 0.16 -3.93 13.37
CA SER A 227 -0.72 -3.48 14.46
C SER A 227 -0.25 -4.12 15.78
N ARG A 228 -1.02 -3.92 16.86
CA ARG A 228 -0.84 -4.66 18.13
C ARG A 228 -0.95 -6.18 17.98
N HIS A 229 -1.72 -6.68 17.01
CA HIS A 229 -1.92 -8.12 16.78
C HIS A 229 -0.85 -8.72 15.85
N LYS A 230 -0.19 -7.86 15.06
CA LYS A 230 0.83 -8.26 14.10
C LYS A 230 2.00 -7.25 14.19
N PRO A 231 2.88 -7.38 15.20
CA PRO A 231 4.06 -6.54 15.30
C PRO A 231 4.99 -6.79 14.12
N VAL A 232 5.80 -5.79 13.79
CA VAL A 232 6.80 -5.82 12.72
C VAL A 232 8.08 -5.21 13.28
N ASP A 233 9.21 -5.83 13.00
CA ASP A 233 10.53 -5.28 13.32
C ASP A 233 11.03 -4.43 12.16
N GLU A 234 11.00 -3.11 12.33
CA GLU A 234 11.43 -2.15 11.31
C GLU A 234 12.92 -2.30 10.95
N GLY A 235 13.74 -2.84 11.85
CA GLY A 235 15.16 -3.08 11.62
C GLY A 235 15.44 -4.22 10.64
N THR A 236 14.50 -5.16 10.48
CA THR A 236 14.68 -6.38 9.68
C THR A 236 13.67 -6.53 8.54
N ILE A 237 12.60 -5.72 8.51
CA ILE A 237 11.50 -5.83 7.53
C ILE A 237 11.95 -5.87 6.06
N VAL A 238 13.02 -5.14 5.71
CA VAL A 238 13.56 -5.14 4.35
C VAL A 238 14.18 -6.50 4.02
N GLU A 239 14.95 -7.07 4.95
CA GLU A 239 15.56 -8.39 4.82
C GLU A 239 14.51 -9.49 4.74
N GLU A 240 13.53 -9.45 5.62
CA GLU A 240 12.40 -10.39 5.63
C GLU A 240 11.61 -10.31 4.31
N THR A 241 11.44 -9.10 3.76
CA THR A 241 10.76 -8.89 2.48
C THR A 241 11.57 -9.48 1.32
N ILE A 242 12.89 -9.27 1.28
CA ILE A 242 13.76 -9.86 0.25
C ILE A 242 13.71 -11.39 0.34
N GLN A 243 13.82 -11.96 1.56
CA GLN A 243 13.74 -13.40 1.77
C GLN A 243 12.36 -13.95 1.36
N GLY A 244 11.27 -13.26 1.71
CA GLY A 244 9.92 -13.62 1.27
C GLY A 244 9.77 -13.57 -0.26
N ALA A 245 10.42 -12.61 -0.91
CA ALA A 245 10.43 -12.49 -2.37
C ALA A 245 11.22 -13.65 -3.03
N LEU A 246 12.26 -14.17 -2.38
CA LEU A 246 12.95 -15.39 -2.81
C LEU A 246 12.06 -16.64 -2.61
N ASN A 247 11.43 -16.77 -1.44
CA ASN A 247 10.55 -17.91 -1.12
C ASN A 247 9.39 -18.02 -2.12
N THR A 248 8.82 -16.88 -2.49
CA THR A 248 7.72 -16.76 -3.46
C THR A 248 8.19 -16.73 -4.91
N LYS A 249 9.49 -16.87 -5.17
CA LYS A 249 10.12 -16.85 -6.50
C LYS A 249 9.91 -15.56 -7.28
N LEU A 250 9.53 -14.47 -6.61
CA LEU A 250 9.52 -13.14 -7.20
C LEU A 250 10.95 -12.69 -7.52
N LEU A 251 11.90 -12.98 -6.62
CA LEU A 251 13.33 -12.80 -6.84
C LEU A 251 14.02 -14.16 -7.01
N GLU A 252 15.23 -14.13 -7.57
CA GLU A 252 16.12 -15.29 -7.69
C GLU A 252 17.51 -14.94 -7.16
N VAL A 253 18.23 -15.96 -6.72
CA VAL A 253 19.65 -15.85 -6.39
C VAL A 253 20.44 -15.95 -7.69
N SER A 254 20.93 -14.81 -8.19
CA SER A 254 21.85 -14.72 -9.32
C SER A 254 23.23 -14.30 -8.86
#